data_AF-A0A835R852-F1
#
_entry.id   AF-A0A835R852-F1
#
_cell.length_a   1.000
_cell.length_b   1.000
_cell.length_c   1.000
_cell.angle_alpha   90.00
_cell.angle_beta   90.00
_cell.angle_gamma   90.00
#
_symmetry.space_group_name_H-M   'P 1'
#
loop_
_entity.id
_entity.type
_entity.pdbx_description
1 polymer ?
#
loop_
_entity_poly.entity_id
_entity_poly.type
_entity_poly.pdbx_seq_one_letter_code
_entity_poly.pdbx_strand_id
1 'polypeptide(L)'
;MGGRNTVLMDAISWRIPLVSDIPTIIFGADVTHPENGEDSSPSIAAVVASQDWPEITKYAGLVSAQAHRQELIQDLELLISFRKATGQKPLRIIFYRFNASLGFIRMLVSENVI
;
A
#
# COMPACT_ATOMS: atom_id res chain seq x y z
N MET A 1 17.02 -3.44 -13.24
CA MET A 1 18.22 -3.15 -12.42
C MET A 1 17.76 -2.82 -11.00
N GLY A 2 17.69 -3.79 -10.09
CA GLY A 2 17.02 -3.68 -8.77
C GLY A 2 17.87 -3.09 -7.63
N GLY A 3 18.60 -2.00 -7.94
CA GLY A 3 19.49 -1.29 -6.99
C GLY A 3 18.73 -0.45 -5.96
N ARG A 4 19.48 0.29 -5.13
CA ARG A 4 18.96 1.29 -4.18
C ARG A 4 19.69 2.60 -4.41
N ASN A 5 18.96 3.71 -4.45
CA ASN A 5 19.58 5.02 -4.65
C ASN A 5 20.10 5.59 -3.32
N THR A 6 19.30 5.50 -2.26
CA THR A 6 19.62 5.98 -0.91
C THR A 6 18.84 5.17 0.11
N VAL A 7 19.33 5.13 1.34
CA VAL A 7 18.68 4.47 2.48
C VAL A 7 18.77 5.41 3.68
N LEU A 8 17.72 5.43 4.52
CA LEU A 8 17.74 6.22 5.74
C LEU A 8 18.67 5.56 6.76
N MET A 9 19.59 6.33 7.35
CA MET A 9 20.53 5.79 8.35
C MET A 9 19.81 5.22 9.57
N ASP A 10 18.66 5.80 9.93
CA ASP A 10 17.81 5.28 11.00
C ASP A 10 17.17 3.93 10.65
N ALA A 11 16.94 3.63 9.37
CA ALA A 11 16.46 2.31 8.94
C ALA A 11 17.50 1.22 9.22
N ILE A 12 18.76 1.51 8.89
CA ILE A 12 19.90 0.61 9.12
C ILE A 12 20.19 0.50 10.62
N SER A 13 20.04 1.60 11.35
CA SER A 13 20.27 1.66 12.79
C SER A 13 19.08 1.16 13.62
N TRP A 14 18.02 0.68 12.97
CA TRP A 14 16.80 0.17 13.61
C TRP A 14 16.07 1.19 14.50
N ARG A 15 16.12 2.47 14.09
CA ARG A 15 15.62 3.62 14.86
C ARG A 15 14.37 4.25 14.30
N ILE A 16 13.80 3.74 13.21
CA ILE A 16 12.52 4.25 12.71
C ILE A 16 11.40 3.68 13.59
N PRO A 17 10.71 4.52 14.39
CA PRO A 17 9.63 4.04 15.24
C PRO A 17 8.51 3.45 14.39
N LEU A 18 7.88 2.38 14.90
CA LEU A 18 6.77 1.66 14.26
C LEU A 18 7.10 0.99 12.91
N VAL A 19 8.33 1.10 12.41
CA VAL A 19 8.75 0.47 11.17
C VAL A 19 9.83 -0.56 11.44
N SER A 20 10.88 -0.21 12.18
CA SER A 20 12.04 -1.08 12.35
C SER A 20 11.90 -2.11 13.47
N ASP A 21 11.03 -1.91 14.45
CA ASP A 21 10.94 -2.77 15.65
C ASP A 21 10.42 -4.19 15.37
N ILE A 22 9.52 -4.34 14.41
CA ILE A 22 9.00 -5.64 13.95
C ILE A 22 8.82 -5.61 12.42
N PRO A 23 8.83 -6.78 11.74
CA PRO A 23 8.57 -6.86 10.30
C PRO A 23 7.32 -6.08 9.89
N THR A 24 7.55 -4.92 9.27
CA THR A 24 6.49 -3.97 8.92
C THR A 24 6.47 -3.80 7.42
N ILE A 25 5.29 -3.98 6.82
CA ILE A 25 5.04 -3.66 5.42
C ILE A 25 4.26 -2.35 5.33
N ILE A 26 4.70 -1.46 4.43
CA ILE A 26 4.06 -0.17 4.20
C ILE A 26 3.37 -0.20 2.84
N PHE A 27 2.05 0.04 2.83
CA PHE A 27 1.24 0.18 1.65
C PHE A 27 0.99 1.65 1.31
N GLY A 28 0.90 1.93 0.02
CA GLY A 28 0.36 3.16 -0.53
C GLY A 28 -0.74 2.83 -1.52
N ALA A 29 -1.91 3.45 -1.40
CA ALA A 29 -3.03 3.21 -2.30
C ALA A 29 -3.64 4.52 -2.79
N ASP A 30 -4.03 4.55 -4.06
CA ASP A 30 -4.73 5.66 -4.69
C ASP A 30 -5.80 5.12 -5.65
N VAL A 31 -6.90 5.86 -5.77
CA VAL A 31 -7.96 5.58 -6.74
C VAL A 31 -8.20 6.84 -7.54
N THR A 32 -8.01 6.75 -8.85
CA THR A 32 -8.29 7.82 -9.80
C THR A 32 -9.63 7.54 -10.48
N HIS A 33 -10.54 8.53 -10.42
CA HIS A 33 -11.84 8.49 -11.07
C HIS A 33 -11.80 9.25 -12.41
N PRO A 34 -12.62 8.84 -13.40
CA PRO A 34 -12.81 9.60 -14.64
C PRO A 34 -13.46 10.97 -14.38
N GLU A 35 -13.40 11.87 -15.37
CA GLU A 35 -13.96 13.22 -15.28
C GLU A 35 -15.49 13.22 -15.14
N ASN A 36 -16.02 14.28 -14.52
CA ASN A 36 -17.46 14.45 -14.28
C ASN A 36 -18.23 14.50 -15.62
N GLY A 37 -18.96 13.43 -15.95
CA GLY A 37 -19.76 13.33 -17.18
C GLY A 37 -19.66 11.98 -17.90
N GLU A 38 -18.65 11.17 -17.57
CA GLU A 38 -18.52 9.78 -18.06
C GLU A 38 -18.92 8.77 -16.99
N ASP A 39 -20.20 8.39 -16.95
CA ASP A 39 -20.73 7.38 -16.01
C ASP A 39 -20.31 5.93 -16.35
N SER A 40 -19.70 5.70 -17.52
CA SER A 40 -19.34 4.35 -18.00
C SER A 40 -17.86 3.98 -17.83
N SER A 41 -16.99 4.94 -17.50
CA SER A 41 -15.55 4.72 -17.41
C SER A 41 -15.16 4.09 -16.06
N PRO A 42 -14.36 3.01 -16.02
CA PRO A 42 -13.96 2.36 -14.77
C PRO A 42 -12.99 3.25 -13.98
N SER A 43 -12.99 3.12 -12.65
CA SER A 43 -11.98 3.76 -11.81
C SER A 43 -10.70 2.95 -11.82
N ILE A 44 -9.54 3.62 -11.80
CA ILE A 44 -8.24 2.95 -11.74
C ILE A 44 -7.75 3.00 -10.31
N ALA A 45 -7.51 1.83 -9.73
CA ALA A 45 -6.90 1.72 -8.42
C ALA A 45 -5.45 1.22 -8.54
N ALA A 46 -4.57 1.85 -7.79
CA ALA A 46 -3.16 1.49 -7.70
C ALA A 46 -2.78 1.25 -6.25
N VAL A 47 -2.10 0.14 -5.99
CA VAL A 47 -1.55 -0.20 -4.67
C VAL A 47 -0.09 -0.54 -4.81
N VAL A 48 0.73 0.03 -3.94
CA VAL A 48 2.15 -0.30 -3.80
C VAL A 48 2.43 -0.80 -2.40
N ALA A 49 3.41 -1.68 -2.26
CA ALA A 49 3.87 -2.16 -0.96
C ALA A 49 5.40 -2.27 -0.91
N SER A 50 5.99 -1.88 0.22
CA SER A 50 7.42 -2.04 0.49
C SER A 50 7.85 -3.51 0.37
N GLN A 51 9.06 -3.76 -0.11
CA GLN A 51 9.58 -5.11 -0.41
C GLN A 51 10.88 -5.42 0.32
N ASP A 52 11.48 -4.44 0.98
CA ASP A 52 12.67 -4.64 1.80
C ASP A 52 12.50 -3.98 3.16
N TRP A 53 12.55 -4.81 4.20
CA TRP A 53 12.49 -4.39 5.59
C TRP A 53 13.83 -4.74 6.25
N PRO A 54 14.41 -3.85 7.09
CA PRO A 54 13.85 -2.59 7.61
C PRO A 54 14.10 -1.35 6.73
N GLU A 55 14.77 -1.49 5.59
CA GLU A 55 15.29 -0.34 4.82
C GLU A 55 14.21 0.50 4.11
N ILE A 56 13.09 -0.12 3.71
CA ILE A 56 11.94 0.52 3.05
C ILE A 56 12.38 1.37 1.84
N THR A 57 13.11 0.77 0.91
CA THR A 57 13.64 1.45 -0.30
C THR A 57 13.09 0.89 -1.61
N LYS A 58 12.49 -0.30 -1.57
CA LYS A 58 11.97 -1.02 -2.72
C LYS A 58 10.47 -1.20 -2.55
N TYR A 59 9.72 -0.99 -3.62
CA TYR A 59 8.28 -1.17 -3.66
C TYR A 59 7.88 -2.01 -4.87
N ALA A 60 6.90 -2.88 -4.69
CA ALA A 60 6.18 -3.54 -5.76
C ALA A 60 4.79 -2.92 -5.86
N GLY A 61 4.24 -2.86 -7.06
CA GLY A 61 2.95 -2.25 -7.33
C GLY A 61 2.01 -3.16 -8.11
N LEU A 62 0.73 -3.00 -7.83
CA LEU A 62 -0.39 -3.57 -8.57
C LEU A 62 -1.29 -2.43 -9.03
N VAL A 63 -1.79 -2.53 -10.26
CA VAL A 63 -2.76 -1.59 -10.82
C VAL A 63 -3.93 -2.39 -11.36
N SER A 64 -5.15 -1.96 -11.05
CA SER A 64 -6.37 -2.67 -11.44
C SER A 64 -7.47 -1.68 -11.82
N ALA A 65 -8.19 -2.00 -12.90
CA ALA A 65 -9.45 -1.34 -13.21
C ALA A 65 -10.53 -1.95 -12.33
N GLN A 66 -11.18 -1.12 -11.49
CA GLN A 66 -12.21 -1.59 -10.58
C GLN A 66 -13.60 -1.33 -11.14
N ALA A 67 -14.49 -2.32 -10.97
CA ALA A 67 -15.93 -2.09 -11.08
C ALA A 67 -16.40 -1.14 -9.98
N HIS A 68 -17.51 -0.46 -10.19
CA HIS A 68 -18.07 0.50 -9.24
C HIS A 68 -18.22 -0.15 -7.84
N ARG A 69 -17.49 0.37 -6.83
CA ARG A 69 -17.47 -0.06 -5.41
C ARG A 69 -16.70 -1.35 -5.04
N GLN A 70 -15.66 -1.75 -5.77
CA GLN A 70 -14.85 -2.91 -5.39
C GLN A 70 -13.55 -2.51 -4.68
N GLU A 71 -13.53 -2.57 -3.34
CA GLU A 71 -12.41 -2.03 -2.54
C GLU A 71 -11.27 -3.03 -2.28
N LEU A 72 -11.53 -4.31 -2.53
CA LEU A 72 -10.59 -5.40 -2.24
C LEU A 72 -9.69 -5.64 -3.45
N ILE A 73 -8.60 -4.88 -3.52
CA ILE A 73 -7.47 -5.20 -4.39
C ILE A 73 -6.82 -6.46 -3.82
N GLN A 74 -6.35 -7.36 -4.69
CA GLN A 74 -5.71 -8.62 -4.33
C GLN A 74 -4.34 -8.40 -3.66
N ASP A 75 -4.32 -7.70 -2.52
CA ASP A 75 -3.15 -7.34 -1.71
C ASP A 75 -2.37 -8.57 -1.21
N LEU A 76 -2.97 -9.76 -1.32
CA LEU A 76 -2.35 -11.02 -0.97
C LEU A 76 -1.06 -11.28 -1.77
N GLU A 77 -0.99 -10.86 -3.03
CA GLU A 77 0.24 -11.04 -3.83
C GLU A 77 1.39 -10.18 -3.28
N LEU A 78 1.10 -8.95 -2.86
CA LEU A 78 2.10 -8.06 -2.27
C LEU A 78 2.61 -8.59 -0.93
N LEU A 79 1.73 -9.18 -0.10
CA LEU A 79 2.13 -9.86 1.14
C LEU A 79 3.02 -11.09 0.88
N ILE A 80 2.68 -11.89 -0.13
CA ILE A 80 3.50 -13.04 -0.54
C ILE A 80 4.86 -12.58 -1.06
N SER A 81 4.89 -11.51 -1.87
CA SER A 81 6.14 -10.95 -2.40
C SER A 81 7.04 -10.40 -1.30
N PHE A 82 6.48 -9.71 -0.30
CA PHE A 82 7.22 -9.24 0.87
C PHE A 82 7.88 -10.41 1.62
N ARG A 83 7.15 -11.50 1.85
CA ARG A 83 7.72 -12.68 2.52
C ARG A 83 8.83 -13.32 1.70
N LYS A 84 8.67 -13.39 0.38
CA LYS A 84 9.70 -13.92 -0.52
C LYS A 84 10.95 -13.03 -0.53
N ALA A 85 10.79 -11.71 -0.48
CA ALA A 85 11.89 -10.76 -0.55
C ALA A 85 12.65 -10.59 0.77
N THR A 86 11.95 -10.60 1.90
CA THR A 86 12.53 -10.34 3.24
C THR A 86 12.79 -11.60 4.05
N GLY A 87 12.18 -12.73 3.69
CA GLY A 87 12.13 -13.95 4.51
C GLY A 87 11.18 -13.85 5.72
N GLN A 88 10.62 -12.68 6.00
CA GLN A 88 9.76 -12.41 7.15
C GLN A 88 8.29 -12.35 6.74
N LYS A 89 7.39 -12.79 7.62
CA LYS A 89 5.97 -12.46 7.47
C LYS A 89 5.75 -11.04 8.01
N PRO A 90 4.97 -10.19 7.33
CA PRO A 90 4.62 -8.89 7.89
C PRO A 90 3.80 -9.10 9.16
N LEU A 91 4.26 -8.52 10.26
CA LEU A 91 3.59 -8.53 11.57
C LEU A 91 2.85 -7.21 11.82
N ARG A 92 3.20 -6.15 11.09
CA ARG A 92 2.51 -4.86 11.08
C ARG A 92 2.29 -4.38 9.66
N ILE A 93 1.14 -3.78 9.44
CA ILE A 93 0.75 -3.13 8.19
C ILE A 93 0.55 -1.64 8.49
N ILE A 94 1.24 -0.77 7.75
CA ILE A 94 0.96 0.67 7.72
C ILE A 94 0.38 0.97 6.35
N PHE A 95 -0.81 1.56 6.30
CA PHE A 95 -1.52 1.79 5.05
C PHE A 95 -1.78 3.28 4.83
N TYR A 96 -1.12 3.86 3.82
CA TYR A 96 -1.37 5.23 3.39
C TYR A 96 -2.33 5.24 2.21
N ARG A 97 -3.47 5.92 2.36
CA ARG A 97 -4.43 6.12 1.26
C ARG A 97 -4.43 7.58 0.84
N PHE A 98 -4.16 7.84 -0.43
CA PHE A 98 -4.24 9.18 -1.03
C PHE A 98 -5.67 9.47 -1.52
N ASN A 99 -6.08 10.74 -1.48
CA ASN A 99 -7.41 11.20 -1.94
C ASN A 99 -8.63 10.52 -1.30
N ALA A 100 -8.58 10.23 0.00
CA ALA A 100 -9.79 9.84 0.73
C ALA A 100 -10.77 11.04 0.80
N SER A 101 -11.79 11.05 -0.06
CA SER A 101 -12.87 12.04 0.02
C SER A 101 -13.60 11.91 1.37
N LEU A 102 -14.21 13.00 1.85
CA LEU A 102 -14.97 12.96 3.11
C LEU A 102 -16.08 11.89 3.09
N GLY A 103 -16.67 11.63 1.92
CA GLY A 103 -17.66 10.57 1.72
C GLY A 103 -17.05 9.16 1.85
N PHE A 104 -15.84 8.98 1.31
CA PHE A 104 -15.08 7.74 1.44
C PHE A 104 -14.66 7.47 2.90
N ILE A 105 -14.19 8.48 3.61
CA ILE A 105 -13.86 8.37 5.05
C ILE A 105 -15.08 7.96 5.87
N ARG A 106 -16.26 8.54 5.58
CA ARG A 106 -17.51 8.18 6.25
C ARG A 106 -17.92 6.73 6.00
N MET A 107 -17.73 6.24 4.77
CA MET A 107 -18.02 4.85 4.42
C MET A 107 -17.13 3.86 5.20
N LEU A 108 -15.82 4.11 5.29
CA LEU A 108 -14.90 3.27 6.09
C LEU A 108 -15.29 3.20 7.57
N VAL A 109 -15.70 4.33 8.15
CA VAL A 109 -16.16 4.38 9.55
C VAL A 109 -17.51 3.67 9.72
N SER A 110 -18.34 3.61 8.68
CA SER A 110 -19.67 2.99 8.74
C SER A 110 -19.67 1.48 8.51
N GLU A 111 -18.69 0.92 7.79
CA GLU A 111 -18.64 -0.50 7.46
C GLU A 111 -17.77 -1.37 8.39
N ASN A 112 -17.20 -0.82 9.48
CA ASN A 112 -16.32 -1.57 10.41
C ASN A 112 -15.24 -2.39 9.66
N VAL A 113 -14.56 -1.75 8.71
CA VAL A 113 -13.45 -2.38 7.95
C VAL A 113 -12.11 -2.27 8.71
N ILE A 114 -12.15 -1.90 10.00
CA ILE A 114 -11.00 -1.90 10.92
C ILE A 114 -11.40 -2.62 12.21
#